data_AF-A0A132HXG8-F1
#
_entry.id   AF-A0A132HXG8-F1
#
_cell.length_a   1.000
_cell.length_b   1.000
_cell.length_c   1.000
_cell.angle_alpha   90.00
_cell.angle_beta   90.00
_cell.angle_gamma   90.00
#
_symmetry.space_group_name_H-M   'P 1'
#
loop_
_entity.id
_entity.type
_entity.pdbx_description
1 polymer ?
#
loop_
_entity_poly.entity_id
_entity_poly.type
_entity_poly.pdbx_seq_one_letter_code
_entity_poly.pdbx_strand_id
1 'polypeptide(L)'
;MRKSFIISIYLFATATAVSAQDFRLADSLLQTGDYALAAVEYERCHYCAGSRDVSLAALRQKAQCYKHLQRYDLAASTFERCAATYADHIQIALCHYLSGHYSRVVETAQSAGLVFDTASIDMLLLHTLALNEMQCYDSASAVAFRLAGLCDSAAASRIRAVVSALYSRTPRLKSEATARWLSFLPGLGHLYAGYPLEAVTALLLNAAALGFGVWQVLDRCYITAYIGGAGTLSATYPGVMKSASLHVRKTNLRRASSFNSCFRRQLIDNLQPALNRQEP
;
A
#
# COMPACT_ATOMS: atom_id res chain seq x y z
N MET A 1 11.00 -20.14 54.79
CA MET A 1 11.28 -20.33 53.35
C MET A 1 10.60 -21.62 52.88
N ARG A 2 10.09 -21.67 51.64
CA ARG A 2 9.31 -22.74 50.96
C ARG A 2 7.79 -22.55 50.94
N LYS A 3 7.32 -21.66 50.05
CA LYS A 3 5.94 -21.68 49.48
C LYS A 3 5.92 -21.52 47.95
N SER A 4 7.04 -21.75 47.26
CA SER A 4 7.17 -21.45 45.82
C SER A 4 7.32 -22.68 44.91
N PHE A 5 7.14 -23.91 45.41
CA PHE A 5 7.45 -25.13 44.64
C PHE A 5 6.24 -25.94 44.13
N ILE A 6 4.99 -25.53 44.39
CA ILE A 6 3.82 -26.36 44.04
C ILE A 6 3.09 -25.89 42.76
N ILE A 7 3.38 -24.69 42.24
CA ILE A 7 2.70 -24.19 41.02
C ILE A 7 3.30 -24.79 39.72
N SER A 8 4.51 -25.36 39.75
CA SER A 8 5.15 -25.93 38.55
C SER A 8 4.74 -27.36 38.18
N ILE A 9 3.96 -28.08 39.00
CA ILE A 9 3.63 -29.50 38.72
C ILE A 9 2.27 -29.66 38.03
N TYR A 10 1.36 -28.68 38.13
CA TYR A 10 0.04 -28.78 37.48
C TYR A 10 0.00 -28.37 36.00
N LEU A 11 1.12 -27.92 35.44
CA LEU A 11 1.22 -27.57 34.01
C LEU A 11 1.74 -28.73 33.13
N PHE A 12 2.05 -29.89 33.72
CA PHE A 12 2.70 -31.00 33.01
C PHE A 12 1.87 -32.30 32.90
N ALA A 13 0.60 -32.31 33.34
CA ALA A 13 -0.18 -33.54 33.51
C ALA A 13 -1.45 -33.67 32.64
N THR A 14 -1.57 -32.90 31.55
CA THR A 14 -2.54 -33.20 30.47
C THR A 14 -1.83 -33.36 29.13
N ALA A 15 -0.73 -34.11 29.13
CA ALA A 15 -0.17 -34.73 27.93
C ALA A 15 -0.84 -36.10 27.73
N THR A 16 -2.16 -36.11 27.55
CA THR A 16 -2.86 -37.29 27.03
C THR A 16 -2.84 -37.20 25.51
N ALA A 17 -2.02 -38.04 24.89
CA ALA A 17 -2.21 -38.61 23.56
C ALA A 17 -3.00 -37.73 22.56
N VAL A 18 -2.36 -36.67 22.07
CA VAL A 18 -2.85 -35.90 20.93
C VAL A 18 -2.40 -36.64 19.67
N SER A 19 -3.02 -37.80 19.42
CA SER A 19 -2.89 -38.50 18.16
C SER A 19 -4.15 -38.22 17.34
N ALA A 20 -3.96 -37.37 16.32
CA ALA A 20 -4.72 -37.35 15.08
C ALA A 20 -6.22 -37.02 15.19
N GLN A 21 -6.60 -35.79 15.58
CA GLN A 21 -7.83 -35.12 15.07
C GLN A 21 -7.97 -33.63 15.46
N ASP A 22 -6.89 -32.85 15.41
CA ASP A 22 -6.73 -31.71 16.33
C ASP A 22 -7.05 -30.29 15.84
N PHE A 23 -7.84 -30.11 14.78
CA PHE A 23 -8.35 -28.77 14.44
C PHE A 23 -9.77 -28.51 14.94
N ARG A 24 -10.47 -29.49 15.51
CA ARG A 24 -11.92 -29.37 15.87
C ARG A 24 -12.28 -28.08 16.61
N LEU A 25 -11.52 -27.71 17.64
CA LEU A 25 -11.79 -26.49 18.40
C LEU A 25 -11.51 -25.23 17.56
N ALA A 26 -10.36 -25.18 16.88
CA ALA A 26 -9.99 -24.06 16.03
C ALA A 26 -10.98 -23.86 14.85
N ASP A 27 -11.38 -24.95 14.21
CA ASP A 27 -12.37 -24.97 13.13
C ASP A 27 -13.75 -24.55 13.64
N SER A 28 -14.16 -24.99 14.83
CA SER A 28 -15.41 -24.54 15.45
C SER A 28 -15.39 -23.04 15.72
N LEU A 29 -14.28 -22.50 16.26
CA LEU A 29 -14.13 -21.07 16.50
C LEU A 29 -14.16 -20.29 15.17
N LEU A 30 -13.48 -20.80 14.14
CA LEU A 30 -13.48 -20.24 12.79
C LEU A 30 -14.90 -20.18 12.20
N GLN A 31 -15.69 -21.25 12.35
CA GLN A 31 -17.08 -21.30 11.88
C GLN A 31 -17.99 -20.32 12.62
N THR A 32 -17.74 -20.09 13.92
CA THR A 32 -18.47 -19.09 14.71
C THR A 32 -18.02 -17.64 14.43
N GLY A 33 -16.97 -17.46 13.62
CA GLY A 33 -16.41 -16.15 13.28
C GLY A 33 -15.47 -15.57 14.35
N ASP A 34 -15.12 -16.34 15.39
CA ASP A 34 -14.11 -15.92 16.37
C ASP A 34 -12.70 -16.18 15.84
N TYR A 35 -12.33 -15.40 14.82
CA TYR A 35 -11.05 -15.50 14.13
C TYR A 35 -9.86 -15.25 15.07
N ALA A 36 -10.04 -14.44 16.12
CA ALA A 36 -8.96 -14.13 17.05
C ALA A 36 -8.61 -15.35 17.91
N LEU A 37 -9.61 -16.00 18.51
CA LEU A 37 -9.38 -17.24 19.28
C LEU A 37 -8.99 -18.39 18.36
N ALA A 38 -9.61 -18.52 17.18
CA ALA A 38 -9.22 -19.54 16.20
C ALA A 38 -7.73 -19.43 15.83
N ALA A 39 -7.22 -18.22 15.59
CA ALA A 39 -5.80 -17.99 15.30
C ALA A 39 -4.86 -18.45 16.43
N VAL A 40 -5.28 -18.27 17.69
CA VAL A 40 -4.52 -18.74 18.86
C VAL A 40 -4.54 -20.27 18.94
N GLU A 41 -5.71 -20.87 18.75
CA GLU A 41 -5.85 -22.33 18.75
C GLU A 41 -5.07 -22.98 17.61
N TYR A 42 -5.06 -22.39 16.41
CA TYR A 42 -4.22 -22.89 15.32
C TYR A 42 -2.72 -22.77 15.65
N GLU A 43 -2.25 -21.74 16.39
CA GLU A 43 -0.85 -21.69 16.85
C GLU A 43 -0.57 -22.81 17.87
N ARG A 44 -1.52 -23.12 18.76
CA ARG A 44 -1.42 -24.26 19.67
C ARG A 44 -1.30 -25.57 18.88
N CYS A 45 -2.12 -25.74 17.84
CA CYS A 45 -2.07 -26.91 16.98
C CYS A 45 -0.74 -27.01 16.20
N HIS A 46 -0.22 -25.88 15.72
CA HIS A 46 1.11 -25.79 15.09
C HIS A 46 2.22 -26.27 16.03
N TYR A 47 2.18 -25.84 17.30
CA TYR A 47 3.17 -26.19 18.33
C TYR A 47 3.08 -27.66 18.76
N CYS A 48 1.86 -28.18 18.90
CA CYS A 48 1.61 -29.57 19.29
C CYS A 48 1.66 -30.56 18.12
N ALA A 49 1.91 -30.09 16.89
CA ALA A 49 1.85 -30.93 15.70
C ALA A 49 2.91 -32.04 15.71
N GLY A 50 2.48 -33.29 15.57
CA GLY A 50 3.38 -34.44 15.43
C GLY A 50 3.99 -34.61 14.04
N SER A 51 3.52 -33.84 13.04
CA SER A 51 4.05 -33.87 11.68
C SER A 51 4.17 -32.47 11.07
N ARG A 52 5.10 -32.33 10.12
CA ARG A 52 5.32 -31.07 9.40
C ARG A 52 4.07 -30.64 8.63
N ASP A 53 3.34 -31.56 8.03
CA ASP A 53 2.16 -31.23 7.23
C ASP A 53 1.03 -30.64 8.07
N VAL A 54 0.77 -31.22 9.24
CA VAL A 54 -0.20 -30.67 10.21
C VAL A 54 0.26 -29.31 10.72
N SER A 55 1.56 -29.18 11.01
CA SER A 55 2.17 -27.93 11.47
C SER A 55 2.01 -26.80 10.45
N LEU A 56 2.25 -27.07 9.16
CA LEU A 56 2.10 -26.10 8.07
C LEU A 56 0.62 -25.80 7.79
N ALA A 57 -0.26 -26.80 7.85
CA ALA A 57 -1.70 -26.60 7.68
C ALA A 57 -2.28 -25.67 8.76
N ALA A 58 -1.85 -25.85 10.02
CA ALA A 58 -2.24 -24.99 11.13
C ALA A 58 -1.81 -23.52 10.91
N LEU A 59 -0.56 -23.30 10.47
CA LEU A 59 -0.09 -21.95 10.14
C LEU A 59 -0.88 -21.31 8.99
N ARG A 60 -1.21 -22.07 7.95
CA ARG A 60 -2.06 -21.56 6.86
C ARG A 60 -3.43 -21.11 7.38
N GLN A 61 -4.08 -21.91 8.21
CA GLN A 61 -5.39 -21.54 8.76
C GLN A 61 -5.30 -20.35 9.72
N LYS A 62 -4.25 -20.28 10.53
CA LYS A 62 -3.94 -19.08 11.33
C LYS A 62 -3.81 -17.83 10.46
N ALA A 63 -3.09 -17.92 9.35
CA ALA A 63 -2.93 -16.80 8.43
C ALA A 63 -4.27 -16.37 7.78
N GLN A 64 -5.15 -17.33 7.45
CA GLN A 64 -6.51 -17.02 6.99
C GLN A 64 -7.32 -16.29 8.06
N CYS A 65 -7.23 -16.70 9.34
CA CYS A 65 -7.86 -15.98 10.45
C CYS A 65 -7.40 -14.52 10.51
N TYR A 66 -6.11 -14.26 10.34
CA TYR A 66 -5.60 -12.88 10.29
C TYR A 66 -6.10 -12.08 9.08
N LYS A 67 -6.32 -12.72 7.92
CA LYS A 67 -6.98 -12.06 6.78
C LYS A 67 -8.42 -11.66 7.10
N HIS A 68 -9.20 -12.52 7.76
CA HIS A 68 -10.56 -12.17 8.18
C HIS A 68 -10.59 -11.01 9.19
N LEU A 69 -9.56 -10.90 10.02
CA LEU A 69 -9.36 -9.76 10.94
C LEU A 69 -8.75 -8.51 10.27
N GLN A 70 -8.53 -8.52 8.94
CA GLN A 70 -7.86 -7.46 8.18
C GLN A 70 -6.44 -7.12 8.68
N ARG A 71 -5.79 -8.05 9.39
CA ARG A 71 -4.41 -7.91 9.89
C ARG A 71 -3.43 -8.50 8.88
N TYR A 72 -3.35 -7.87 7.70
CA TYR A 72 -2.65 -8.44 6.55
C TYR A 72 -1.14 -8.60 6.77
N ASP A 73 -0.48 -7.76 7.56
CA ASP A 73 0.95 -7.92 7.87
C ASP A 73 1.23 -9.16 8.72
N LEU A 74 0.34 -9.47 9.67
CA LEU A 74 0.42 -10.70 10.47
C LEU A 74 0.09 -11.93 9.60
N ALA A 75 -0.87 -11.80 8.68
CA ALA A 75 -1.17 -12.86 7.73
C ALA A 75 0.03 -13.16 6.82
N ALA A 76 0.66 -12.13 6.24
CA ALA A 76 1.81 -12.27 5.35
C ALA A 76 2.98 -12.97 6.07
N SER A 77 3.39 -12.46 7.24
CA SER A 77 4.45 -13.08 8.04
C SER A 77 4.13 -14.50 8.50
N THR A 78 2.86 -14.82 8.73
CA THR A 78 2.43 -16.20 9.06
C THR A 78 2.50 -17.10 7.84
N PHE A 79 2.08 -16.64 6.66
CA PHE A 79 2.22 -17.40 5.41
C PHE A 79 3.69 -17.62 5.04
N GLU A 80 4.57 -16.64 5.24
CA GLU A 80 6.01 -16.78 4.99
C GLU A 80 6.64 -17.91 5.82
N ARG A 81 6.14 -18.16 7.04
CA ARG A 81 6.57 -19.30 7.89
C ARG A 81 6.18 -20.67 7.31
N CYS A 82 5.14 -20.73 6.48
CA CYS A 82 4.62 -21.98 5.94
C CYS A 82 4.61 -22.06 4.41
N ALA A 83 5.24 -21.10 3.73
CA ALA A 83 5.28 -21.03 2.28
C ALA A 83 6.05 -22.22 1.71
N ALA A 84 5.33 -23.10 1.03
CA ALA A 84 5.91 -24.26 0.36
C ALA A 84 5.45 -24.35 -1.10
N THR A 85 4.37 -23.66 -1.45
CA THR A 85 3.74 -23.74 -2.76
C THR A 85 3.70 -22.36 -3.40
N TYR A 86 3.62 -22.33 -4.73
CA TYR A 86 3.41 -21.08 -5.46
C TYR A 86 2.11 -20.37 -5.04
N ALA A 87 1.06 -21.12 -4.68
CA ALA A 87 -0.18 -20.58 -4.15
C ALA A 87 0.01 -19.83 -2.82
N ASP A 88 0.89 -20.32 -1.93
CA ASP A 88 1.23 -19.62 -0.68
C ASP A 88 1.88 -18.25 -0.99
N HIS A 89 2.76 -18.18 -2.01
CA HIS A 89 3.36 -16.91 -2.43
C HIS A 89 2.34 -15.91 -3.00
N ILE A 90 1.31 -16.37 -3.72
CA ILE A 90 0.22 -15.50 -4.16
C ILE A 90 -0.51 -14.91 -2.94
N GLN A 91 -0.77 -15.71 -1.90
CA GLN A 91 -1.41 -15.23 -0.67
C GLN A 91 -0.53 -14.22 0.08
N ILE A 92 0.79 -14.43 0.15
CA ILE A 92 1.75 -13.48 0.72
C ILE A 92 1.71 -12.15 -0.05
N ALA A 93 1.84 -12.22 -1.37
CA ALA A 93 1.80 -11.05 -2.25
C ALA A 93 0.47 -10.29 -2.11
N LEU A 94 -0.67 -10.99 -2.02
CA LEU A 94 -1.97 -10.38 -1.79
C LEU A 94 -2.02 -9.66 -0.43
N CYS A 95 -1.52 -10.29 0.63
CA CYS A 95 -1.51 -9.67 1.96
C CYS A 95 -0.65 -8.39 1.98
N HIS A 96 0.57 -8.44 1.41
CA HIS A 96 1.43 -7.26 1.26
C HIS A 96 0.77 -6.16 0.43
N TYR A 97 0.03 -6.52 -0.63
CA TYR A 97 -0.71 -5.55 -1.43
C TYR A 97 -1.82 -4.87 -0.62
N LEU A 98 -2.57 -5.64 0.17
CA LEU A 98 -3.67 -5.13 0.98
C LEU A 98 -3.21 -4.28 2.18
N SER A 99 -1.99 -4.49 2.71
CA SER A 99 -1.38 -3.59 3.69
C SER A 99 -0.63 -2.40 3.09
N GLY A 100 -0.54 -2.30 1.76
CA GLY A 100 0.13 -1.20 1.07
C GLY A 100 1.66 -1.35 0.96
N HIS A 101 2.20 -2.53 1.27
CA HIS A 101 3.61 -2.86 1.10
C HIS A 101 3.92 -3.30 -0.34
N TYR A 102 3.71 -2.40 -1.32
CA TYR A 102 3.83 -2.71 -2.75
C TYR A 102 5.21 -3.21 -3.18
N SER A 103 6.30 -2.73 -2.55
CA SER A 103 7.66 -3.22 -2.83
C SER A 103 7.82 -4.70 -2.46
N ARG A 104 7.20 -5.16 -1.37
CA ARG A 104 7.20 -6.56 -0.94
C ARG A 104 6.44 -7.46 -1.91
N VAL A 105 5.40 -6.94 -2.56
CA VAL A 105 4.67 -7.66 -3.63
C VAL A 105 5.61 -7.95 -4.80
N VAL A 106 6.36 -6.93 -5.24
CA VAL A 106 7.34 -7.06 -6.34
C VAL A 106 8.43 -8.08 -5.97
N GLU A 107 9.00 -7.97 -4.77
CA GLU A 107 9.99 -8.92 -4.25
C GLU A 107 9.44 -10.36 -4.25
N THR A 108 8.24 -10.56 -3.70
CA THR A 108 7.58 -11.87 -3.59
C THR A 108 7.32 -12.47 -4.97
N ALA A 109 6.84 -11.66 -5.92
CA ALA A 109 6.56 -12.11 -7.29
C ALA A 109 7.85 -12.52 -8.02
N GLN A 110 8.94 -11.77 -7.84
CA GLN A 110 10.24 -12.09 -8.41
C GLN A 110 10.82 -13.38 -7.79
N SER A 111 10.78 -13.51 -6.46
CA SER A 111 11.28 -14.72 -5.78
C SER A 111 10.48 -15.95 -6.18
N ALA A 112 9.15 -15.85 -6.28
CA ALA A 112 8.31 -16.97 -6.68
C ALA A 112 8.58 -17.41 -8.13
N GLY A 113 8.84 -16.44 -9.04
CA GLY A 113 9.22 -16.74 -10.41
C GLY A 113 10.56 -17.48 -10.53
N LEU A 114 11.52 -17.18 -9.67
CA LEU A 114 12.82 -17.86 -9.63
C LEU A 114 12.73 -19.28 -9.04
N VAL A 115 11.88 -19.49 -8.04
CA VAL A 115 11.78 -20.77 -7.32
C VAL A 115 10.94 -21.79 -8.08
N PHE A 116 9.82 -21.37 -8.66
CA PHE A 116 8.83 -22.29 -9.23
C PHE A 116 8.78 -22.29 -10.75
N ASP A 117 9.52 -21.40 -11.43
CA ASP A 117 9.50 -21.20 -12.89
C ASP A 117 8.09 -21.16 -13.49
N THR A 118 7.12 -20.68 -12.71
CA THR A 118 5.71 -20.63 -13.05
C THR A 118 5.20 -19.21 -12.99
N ALA A 119 4.37 -18.86 -13.97
CA ALA A 119 3.68 -17.59 -14.03
C ALA A 119 2.18 -17.83 -13.97
N SER A 120 1.53 -17.26 -12.96
CA SER A 120 0.06 -17.22 -12.88
C SER A 120 -0.46 -15.83 -13.26
N ILE A 121 -1.72 -15.81 -13.70
CA ILE A 121 -2.45 -14.57 -13.93
C ILE A 121 -2.52 -13.76 -12.63
N ASP A 122 -2.83 -14.39 -11.49
CA ASP A 122 -2.99 -13.72 -10.20
C ASP A 122 -1.71 -13.02 -9.72
N MET A 123 -0.58 -13.72 -9.77
CA MET A 123 0.71 -13.15 -9.35
C MET A 123 1.12 -11.99 -10.26
N LEU A 124 0.98 -12.14 -11.58
CA LEU A 124 1.31 -11.07 -12.51
C LEU A 124 0.36 -9.88 -12.37
N LEU A 125 -0.93 -10.12 -12.07
CA LEU A 125 -1.90 -9.08 -11.80
C LEU A 125 -1.51 -8.27 -10.56
N LEU A 126 -1.23 -8.94 -9.44
CA LEU A 126 -0.77 -8.30 -8.21
C LEU A 126 0.53 -7.51 -8.43
N HIS A 127 1.48 -8.09 -9.18
CA HIS A 127 2.74 -7.45 -9.52
C HIS A 127 2.52 -6.18 -10.36
N THR A 128 1.70 -6.25 -11.42
CA THR A 128 1.34 -5.07 -12.23
C THR A 128 0.68 -3.98 -11.39
N LEU A 129 -0.28 -4.35 -10.53
CA LEU A 129 -0.96 -3.39 -9.66
C LEU A 129 0.00 -2.74 -8.68
N ALA A 130 0.88 -3.52 -8.04
CA ALA A 130 1.90 -2.99 -7.12
C ALA A 130 2.86 -2.01 -7.81
N LEU A 131 3.34 -2.32 -9.01
CA LEU A 131 4.21 -1.42 -9.78
C LEU A 131 3.50 -0.10 -10.13
N ASN A 132 2.19 -0.14 -10.41
CA ASN A 132 1.39 1.07 -10.64
C ASN A 132 1.25 1.93 -9.38
N GLU A 133 1.04 1.32 -8.22
CA GLU A 133 1.02 2.05 -6.94
C GLU A 133 2.38 2.69 -6.62
N MET A 134 3.48 2.07 -7.07
CA MET A 134 4.84 2.61 -6.98
C MET A 134 5.19 3.61 -8.09
N GLN A 135 4.28 3.92 -9.03
CA GLN A 135 4.50 4.81 -10.17
C GLN A 135 5.57 4.32 -11.16
N CYS A 136 5.90 3.03 -11.14
CA CYS A 136 6.83 2.38 -12.07
C CYS A 136 6.09 1.94 -13.35
N TYR A 137 5.49 2.89 -14.07
CA TYR A 137 4.54 2.63 -15.16
C TYR A 137 5.15 1.81 -16.32
N ASP A 138 6.41 2.06 -16.66
CA ASP A 138 7.08 1.33 -17.75
C ASP A 138 7.20 -0.17 -17.41
N SER A 139 7.69 -0.48 -16.19
CA SER A 139 7.76 -1.86 -15.70
C SER A 139 6.37 -2.48 -15.54
N ALA A 140 5.40 -1.73 -15.02
CA ALA A 140 4.02 -2.19 -14.86
C ALA A 140 3.39 -2.59 -16.20
N SER A 141 3.66 -1.80 -17.26
CA SER A 141 3.20 -2.09 -18.61
C SER A 141 3.79 -3.40 -19.15
N ALA A 142 5.10 -3.61 -18.99
CA ALA A 142 5.78 -4.82 -19.45
C ALA A 142 5.22 -6.09 -18.76
N VAL A 143 5.00 -6.03 -17.45
CA VAL A 143 4.39 -7.14 -16.69
C VAL A 143 2.94 -7.37 -17.13
N ALA A 144 2.18 -6.31 -17.41
CA ALA A 144 0.80 -6.43 -17.90
C ALA A 144 0.73 -7.08 -19.29
N PHE A 145 1.68 -6.76 -20.18
CA PHE A 145 1.80 -7.43 -21.48
C PHE A 145 2.14 -8.92 -21.35
N ARG A 146 2.98 -9.28 -20.37
CA ARG A 146 3.27 -10.68 -20.04
C ARG A 146 2.03 -11.40 -19.53
N LEU A 147 1.25 -10.78 -18.65
CA LEU A 147 -0.04 -11.31 -18.19
C LEU A 147 -1.01 -11.57 -19.34
N ALA A 148 -1.11 -10.64 -20.29
CA ALA A 148 -1.93 -10.84 -21.49
C ALA A 148 -1.47 -12.05 -22.31
N GLY A 149 -0.17 -12.37 -22.30
CA GLY A 149 0.38 -13.56 -22.96
C GLY A 149 -0.04 -14.89 -22.34
N LEU A 150 -0.54 -14.91 -21.10
CA LEU A 150 -1.07 -16.11 -20.44
C LEU A 150 -2.57 -16.32 -20.71
N CYS A 151 -3.24 -15.38 -21.35
CA CYS A 151 -4.66 -15.44 -21.66
C CYS A 151 -4.92 -16.02 -23.06
N ASP A 152 -6.17 -16.39 -23.35
CA ASP A 152 -6.58 -16.77 -24.71
C ASP A 152 -6.39 -15.61 -25.70
N SER A 153 -6.29 -15.91 -27.00
CA SER A 153 -5.97 -14.90 -28.03
C SER A 153 -6.95 -13.72 -28.06
N ALA A 154 -8.22 -13.98 -27.76
CA ALA A 154 -9.27 -12.96 -27.67
C ALA A 154 -9.11 -12.07 -26.43
N ALA A 155 -8.87 -12.60 -25.23
CA ALA A 155 -8.63 -11.75 -24.06
C ALA A 155 -7.26 -11.06 -24.12
N ALA A 156 -6.24 -11.75 -24.61
CA ALA A 156 -4.90 -11.20 -24.80
C ALA A 156 -4.94 -9.91 -25.65
N SER A 157 -5.62 -9.92 -26.79
CA SER A 157 -5.75 -8.74 -27.65
C SER A 157 -6.49 -7.59 -26.97
N ARG A 158 -7.59 -7.87 -26.26
CA ARG A 158 -8.33 -6.84 -25.48
C ARG A 158 -7.47 -6.23 -24.37
N ILE A 159 -6.81 -7.06 -23.57
CA ILE A 159 -5.96 -6.62 -22.47
C ILE A 159 -4.81 -5.77 -23.02
N ARG A 160 -4.13 -6.20 -24.10
CA ARG A 160 -3.06 -5.42 -24.74
C ARG A 160 -3.54 -4.06 -25.24
N ALA A 161 -4.73 -4.01 -25.85
CA ALA A 161 -5.31 -2.75 -26.31
C ALA A 161 -5.60 -1.79 -25.14
N VAL A 162 -6.19 -2.30 -24.05
CA VAL A 162 -6.47 -1.52 -22.83
C VAL A 162 -5.18 -1.03 -22.18
N VAL A 163 -4.21 -1.92 -21.99
CA VAL A 163 -2.88 -1.61 -21.42
C VAL A 163 -2.20 -0.51 -22.23
N SER A 164 -2.13 -0.66 -23.56
CA SER A 164 -1.52 0.34 -24.44
C SER A 164 -2.25 1.70 -24.36
N ALA A 165 -3.58 1.69 -24.43
CA ALA A 165 -4.39 2.90 -24.35
C ALA A 165 -4.20 3.65 -23.02
N LEU A 166 -4.17 2.92 -21.90
CA LEU A 166 -3.99 3.52 -20.58
C LEU A 166 -2.58 4.07 -20.36
N TYR A 167 -1.54 3.29 -20.67
CA TYR A 167 -0.16 3.75 -20.47
C TYR A 167 0.27 4.82 -21.48
N SER A 168 -0.40 4.97 -22.63
CA SER A 168 -0.23 6.15 -23.49
C SER A 168 -0.64 7.47 -22.83
N ARG A 169 -1.43 7.39 -21.74
CA ARG A 169 -1.98 8.52 -20.98
C ARG A 169 -1.51 8.50 -19.53
N THR A 170 -0.27 8.10 -19.27
CA THR A 170 0.30 8.13 -17.91
C THR A 170 0.20 9.53 -17.30
N PRO A 171 -0.09 9.61 -15.98
CA PRO A 171 -0.29 10.89 -15.33
C PRO A 171 1.04 11.67 -15.29
N ARG A 172 1.04 12.88 -15.85
CA ARG A 172 2.17 13.81 -15.69
C ARG A 172 2.19 14.34 -14.27
N LEU A 173 3.13 13.84 -13.48
CA LEU A 173 3.36 14.28 -12.10
C LEU A 173 4.10 15.62 -12.10
N LYS A 174 3.66 16.52 -11.23
CA LYS A 174 4.24 17.85 -11.06
C LYS A 174 5.49 17.78 -10.18
N SER A 175 6.47 18.65 -10.41
CA SER A 175 7.71 18.67 -9.61
C SER A 175 7.55 19.53 -8.36
N GLU A 176 7.89 18.99 -7.19
CA GLU A 176 7.92 19.75 -5.95
C GLU A 176 8.99 20.86 -5.96
N ALA A 177 10.11 20.62 -6.65
CA ALA A 177 11.18 21.60 -6.79
C ALA A 177 10.74 22.79 -7.64
N THR A 178 10.03 22.53 -8.75
CA THR A 178 9.45 23.59 -9.59
C THR A 178 8.42 24.41 -8.82
N ALA A 179 7.58 23.78 -8.00
CA ALA A 179 6.63 24.49 -7.14
C ALA A 179 7.32 25.37 -6.10
N ARG A 180 8.39 24.88 -5.48
CA ARG A 180 9.22 25.67 -4.56
C ARG A 180 9.85 26.86 -5.25
N TRP A 181 10.43 26.66 -6.44
CA TRP A 181 11.03 27.73 -7.22
C TRP A 181 10.00 28.79 -7.65
N LEU A 182 8.84 28.36 -8.16
CA LEU A 182 7.76 29.28 -8.54
C LEU A 182 7.21 30.06 -7.35
N SER A 183 7.25 29.49 -6.14
CA SER A 183 6.82 30.18 -4.92
C SER A 183 7.68 31.39 -4.57
N PHE A 184 8.77 31.65 -5.31
CA PHE A 184 9.48 32.92 -5.22
C PHE A 184 8.58 34.11 -5.48
N LEU A 185 7.66 33.97 -6.45
CA LEU A 185 6.56 34.91 -6.62
C LEU A 185 5.38 34.42 -5.75
N PRO A 186 4.90 35.25 -4.80
CA PRO A 186 3.81 34.87 -3.91
C PRO A 186 2.61 34.30 -4.68
N GLY A 187 2.22 33.07 -4.31
CA GLY A 187 1.06 32.38 -4.87
C GLY A 187 1.32 31.51 -6.12
N LEU A 188 2.37 31.75 -6.91
CA LEU A 188 2.57 30.99 -8.16
C LEU A 188 2.84 29.50 -7.93
N GLY A 189 3.54 29.13 -6.85
CA GLY A 189 3.72 27.72 -6.50
C GLY A 189 2.41 27.00 -6.17
N HIS A 190 1.48 27.69 -5.49
CA HIS A 190 0.15 27.17 -5.20
C HIS A 190 -0.72 27.06 -6.46
N LEU A 191 -0.64 28.06 -7.34
CA LEU A 191 -1.31 28.04 -8.63
C LEU A 191 -0.80 26.87 -9.48
N TYR A 192 0.52 26.69 -9.55
CA TYR A 192 1.14 25.53 -10.19
C TYR A 192 0.67 24.21 -9.57
N ALA A 193 0.49 24.14 -8.25
CA ALA A 193 -0.04 22.94 -7.59
C ALA A 193 -1.53 22.67 -7.91
N GLY A 194 -2.27 23.66 -8.39
CA GLY A 194 -3.70 23.60 -8.67
C GLY A 194 -4.59 24.12 -7.53
N TYR A 195 -4.06 25.02 -6.71
CA TYR A 195 -4.71 25.58 -5.51
C TYR A 195 -4.84 27.10 -5.66
N PRO A 196 -5.83 27.60 -6.44
CA PRO A 196 -5.93 29.01 -6.79
C PRO A 196 -6.32 29.89 -5.60
N LEU A 197 -7.15 29.40 -4.68
CA LEU A 197 -7.55 30.17 -3.49
C LEU A 197 -6.33 30.43 -2.60
N GLU A 198 -5.50 29.40 -2.40
CA GLU A 198 -4.27 29.52 -1.62
C GLU A 198 -3.20 30.36 -2.33
N ALA A 199 -3.23 30.40 -3.66
CA ALA A 199 -2.40 31.33 -4.42
C ALA A 199 -2.81 32.79 -4.15
N VAL A 200 -4.11 33.08 -4.16
CA VAL A 200 -4.64 34.43 -3.90
C VAL A 200 -4.38 34.85 -2.46
N THR A 201 -4.59 33.98 -1.47
CA THR A 201 -4.32 34.33 -0.06
C THR A 201 -2.85 34.61 0.18
N ALA A 202 -1.94 33.80 -0.39
CA ALA A 202 -0.51 34.04 -0.30
C ALA A 202 -0.12 35.36 -0.96
N LEU A 203 -0.69 35.67 -2.13
CA LEU A 203 -0.44 36.94 -2.82
C LEU A 203 -0.92 38.13 -1.98
N LEU A 204 -2.16 38.10 -1.48
CA LEU A 204 -2.74 39.17 -0.67
C LEU A 204 -1.97 39.40 0.63
N LEU A 205 -1.56 38.32 1.33
CA LEU A 205 -0.82 38.43 2.58
C LEU A 205 0.55 39.09 2.36
N ASN A 206 1.29 38.66 1.34
CA ASN A 206 2.59 39.26 1.02
C ASN A 206 2.43 40.69 0.50
N ALA A 207 1.41 40.97 -0.31
CA ALA A 207 1.12 42.32 -0.81
C ALA A 207 0.73 43.27 0.34
N ALA A 208 -0.06 42.81 1.31
CA ALA A 208 -0.44 43.58 2.49
C ALA A 208 0.78 43.89 3.37
N ALA A 209 1.66 42.91 3.63
CA ALA A 209 2.88 43.12 4.39
C ALA A 209 3.84 44.10 3.69
N LEU A 210 4.02 43.96 2.37
CA LEU A 210 4.84 44.87 1.58
C LEU A 210 4.26 46.28 1.57
N GLY A 211 2.95 46.41 1.32
CA GLY A 211 2.25 47.70 1.30
C GLY A 211 2.29 48.40 2.64
N PHE A 212 2.08 47.67 3.74
CA PHE A 212 2.22 48.19 5.10
C PHE A 212 3.65 48.65 5.38
N GLY A 213 4.65 47.85 4.99
CA GLY A 213 6.06 48.23 5.12
C GLY A 213 6.39 49.52 4.38
N VAL A 214 5.99 49.65 3.11
CA VAL A 214 6.23 50.84 2.29
C VAL A 214 5.55 52.07 2.89
N TRP A 215 4.28 51.94 3.30
CA TRP A 215 3.53 53.03 3.93
C TRP A 215 4.22 53.52 5.22
N GLN A 216 4.68 52.62 6.09
CA GLN A 216 5.40 52.98 7.31
C GLN A 216 6.76 53.63 7.05
N VAL A 217 7.46 53.29 5.96
CA VAL A 217 8.68 53.98 5.54
C VAL A 217 8.39 55.42 5.14
N LEU A 218 7.29 55.67 4.43
CA LEU A 218 6.88 57.03 4.04
C LEU A 218 6.56 57.89 5.27
N ASP A 219 5.96 57.30 6.31
CA ASP A 219 5.67 57.96 7.60
C ASP A 219 6.89 58.03 8.56
N ARG A 220 8.10 57.72 8.06
CA ARG A 220 9.37 57.75 8.81
C ARG A 220 9.44 56.81 10.02
N CYS A 221 8.58 55.80 10.08
CA CYS A 221 8.56 54.79 11.13
C CYS A 221 9.34 53.53 10.71
N TYR A 222 10.67 53.64 10.65
CA TYR A 222 11.54 52.59 10.10
C TYR A 222 11.51 51.26 10.89
N ILE A 223 11.42 51.32 12.22
CA ILE A 223 11.42 50.11 13.07
C ILE A 223 10.14 49.30 12.84
N THR A 224 8.97 49.96 12.82
CA THR A 224 7.69 49.28 12.57
C THR A 224 7.59 48.81 11.12
N ALA A 225 8.14 49.56 10.16
CA ALA A 225 8.25 49.13 8.78
C ALA A 225 9.09 47.85 8.63
N TYR A 226 10.23 47.78 9.33
CA TYR A 226 11.09 46.60 9.31
C TYR A 226 10.39 45.39 9.94
N ILE A 227 9.86 45.53 11.16
CA ILE A 227 9.22 44.40 11.86
C ILE A 227 7.94 43.96 11.13
N GLY A 228 7.06 44.91 10.83
CA GLY A 228 5.72 44.63 10.28
C GLY A 228 5.70 44.32 8.78
N GLY A 229 6.65 44.85 8.01
CA GLY A 229 6.81 44.55 6.58
C GLY A 229 7.80 43.43 6.35
N ALA A 230 9.10 43.75 6.44
CA ALA A 230 10.18 42.82 6.12
C ALA A 230 10.21 41.59 7.04
N GLY A 231 9.97 41.78 8.34
CA GLY A 231 9.90 40.71 9.34
C GLY A 231 8.76 39.73 9.02
N THR A 232 7.55 40.23 8.82
CA THR A 232 6.39 39.43 8.39
C THR A 232 6.68 38.65 7.10
N LEU A 233 7.20 39.30 6.06
CA LEU A 233 7.55 38.65 4.79
C LEU A 233 8.56 37.52 5.00
N SER A 234 9.62 37.78 5.77
CA SER A 234 10.67 36.79 6.07
C SER A 234 10.13 35.57 6.81
N ALA A 235 9.14 35.75 7.68
CA ALA A 235 8.51 34.69 8.44
C ALA A 235 7.52 33.88 7.59
N THR A 236 6.71 34.54 6.75
CA THR A 236 5.66 33.88 5.96
C THR A 236 6.20 33.15 4.74
N TYR A 237 7.29 33.65 4.15
CA TYR A 237 7.79 33.18 2.86
C TYR A 237 8.22 31.70 2.85
N PRO A 238 9.02 31.18 3.82
CA PRO A 238 9.34 29.74 3.89
C PRO A 238 8.10 28.85 4.05
N GLY A 239 7.09 29.34 4.80
CA GLY A 239 5.83 28.64 5.01
C GLY A 239 5.05 28.44 3.72
N VAL A 240 4.93 29.50 2.90
CA VAL A 240 4.28 29.46 1.58
C VAL A 240 5.00 28.48 0.66
N MET A 241 6.33 28.52 0.58
CA MET A 241 7.11 27.58 -0.24
C MET A 241 6.90 26.12 0.15
N LYS A 242 6.93 25.82 1.46
CA LYS A 242 6.70 24.46 1.97
C LYS A 242 5.28 23.99 1.67
N SER A 243 4.29 24.85 1.90
CA SER A 243 2.89 24.54 1.63
C SER A 243 2.64 24.23 0.14
N ALA A 244 3.22 25.01 -0.78
CA ALA A 244 3.13 24.76 -2.22
C ALA A 244 3.69 23.37 -2.60
N SER A 245 4.81 22.96 -2.01
CA SER A 245 5.37 21.61 -2.24
C SER A 245 4.44 20.49 -1.75
N LEU A 246 3.82 20.66 -0.58
CA LEU A 246 2.85 19.70 -0.04
C LEU A 246 1.60 19.60 -0.93
N HIS A 247 1.16 20.73 -1.48
CA HIS A 247 0.04 20.79 -2.41
C HIS A 247 0.33 20.04 -3.71
N VAL A 248 1.54 20.17 -4.27
CA VAL A 248 1.98 19.37 -5.41
C VAL A 248 1.97 17.88 -5.06
N ARG A 249 2.53 17.49 -3.92
CA ARG A 249 2.53 16.09 -3.47
C ARG A 249 1.11 15.51 -3.38
N LYS A 250 0.18 16.25 -2.75
CA LYS A 250 -1.25 15.86 -2.68
C LYS A 250 -1.88 15.72 -4.06
N THR A 251 -1.64 16.67 -4.97
CA THR A 251 -2.16 16.63 -6.35
C THR A 251 -1.60 15.42 -7.12
N ASN A 252 -0.31 15.13 -6.99
CA ASN A 252 0.33 13.98 -7.62
C ASN A 252 -0.25 12.66 -7.10
N LEU A 253 -0.40 12.53 -5.78
CA LEU A 253 -1.02 11.35 -5.17
C LEU A 253 -2.45 11.13 -5.67
N ARG A 254 -3.26 12.20 -5.76
CA ARG A 254 -4.62 12.11 -6.34
C ARG A 254 -4.60 11.67 -7.81
N ARG A 255 -3.72 12.25 -8.63
CA ARG A 255 -3.58 11.87 -10.05
C ARG A 255 -3.17 10.42 -10.22
N ALA A 256 -2.16 9.98 -9.46
CA ALA A 256 -1.69 8.59 -9.48
C ALA A 256 -2.79 7.62 -9.02
N SER A 257 -3.45 7.92 -7.90
CA SER A 257 -4.53 7.07 -7.37
C SER A 257 -5.74 6.99 -8.32
N SER A 258 -6.15 8.10 -8.93
CA SER A 258 -7.22 8.10 -9.95
C SER A 258 -6.83 7.27 -11.17
N PHE A 259 -5.59 7.39 -11.65
CA PHE A 259 -5.07 6.57 -12.75
C PHE A 259 -5.07 5.09 -12.37
N ASN A 260 -4.50 4.73 -11.21
CA ASN A 260 -4.41 3.35 -10.72
C ASN A 260 -5.79 2.72 -10.51
N SER A 261 -6.76 3.48 -10.00
CA SER A 261 -8.15 3.01 -9.82
C SER A 261 -8.84 2.77 -11.16
N CYS A 262 -8.63 3.66 -12.12
CA CYS A 262 -9.15 3.50 -13.48
C CYS A 262 -8.53 2.27 -14.16
N PHE A 263 -7.21 2.13 -14.07
CA PHE A 263 -6.46 1.00 -14.60
C PHE A 263 -6.93 -0.32 -14.01
N ARG A 264 -7.01 -0.40 -12.67
CA ARG A 264 -7.44 -1.59 -11.95
C ARG A 264 -8.84 -2.04 -12.40
N ARG A 265 -9.78 -1.11 -12.50
CA ARG A 265 -11.14 -1.39 -12.96
C ARG A 265 -11.13 -1.96 -14.38
N GLN A 266 -10.53 -1.23 -15.33
CA GLN A 266 -10.51 -1.67 -16.73
C GLN A 266 -9.78 -3.00 -16.92
N LEU A 267 -8.68 -3.23 -16.20
CA LEU A 267 -7.93 -4.48 -16.30
C LEU A 267 -8.73 -5.67 -15.76
N ILE A 268 -9.34 -5.53 -14.58
CA ILE A 268 -10.16 -6.58 -13.96
C ILE A 268 -11.37 -6.91 -14.84
N ASP A 269 -12.10 -5.91 -15.33
CA ASP A 269 -13.28 -6.11 -16.18
C ASP A 269 -12.94 -6.91 -17.46
N ASN A 270 -11.74 -6.71 -18.01
CA ASN A 270 -11.28 -7.42 -19.20
C ASN A 270 -10.66 -8.80 -18.89
N LEU A 271 -10.24 -9.04 -17.66
CA LEU A 271 -9.69 -10.32 -17.17
C LEU A 271 -10.77 -11.29 -16.69
N GLN A 272 -11.86 -10.79 -16.11
CA GLN A 272 -12.90 -11.60 -15.50
C GLN A 272 -13.49 -12.67 -16.45
N PRO A 273 -13.73 -12.40 -17.75
CA PRO A 273 -14.16 -13.45 -18.69
C PRO A 273 -13.13 -14.55 -18.92
N ALA A 274 -11.83 -14.28 -18.74
CA ALA A 274 -10.77 -15.26 -18.87
C ALA A 274 -10.62 -16.10 -17.59
N LEU A 275 -10.78 -15.48 -16.42
CA LEU A 275 -10.74 -16.16 -15.12
C LEU A 275 -11.91 -17.16 -14.99
N ASN A 276 -13.13 -16.75 -15.35
CA ASN A 276 -14.32 -17.61 -15.27
C ASN A 276 -14.30 -18.83 -16.19
N ARG A 277 -13.39 -18.88 -17.18
CA ARG A 277 -13.22 -20.04 -18.07
C ARG A 277 -12.19 -21.06 -17.56
N GLN A 278 -11.47 -20.73 -16.49
CA GLN A 278 -10.44 -21.59 -15.90
C GLN A 278 -10.94 -22.38 -14.68
N GLU A 279 -12.16 -22.14 -14.21
CA GLU A 279 -12.82 -23.01 -13.23
C GLU A 279 -13.46 -24.21 -13.95
N PRO A 280 -13.06 -25.46 -13.63
CA PRO A 280 -13.62 -26.68 -14.23
C PRO A 280 -15.05 -26.98 -13.79
#